data_AF-A0A858BSR4-F1
#
_entry.id   AF-A0A858BSR4-F1
#
_cell.length_a   1.000
_cell.length_b   1.000
_cell.length_c   1.000
_cell.angle_alpha   90.00
_cell.angle_beta   90.00
_cell.angle_gamma   90.00
#
_symmetry.space_group_name_H-M   'P 1'
#
loop_
_entity.id
_entity.type
_entity.pdbx_description
1 polymer ?
#
loop_
_entity_poly.entity_id
_entity_poly.type
_entity_poly.pdbx_seq_one_letter_code
_entity_poly.pdbx_strand_id
1 'polypeptide(L)'
;MAGALELAAHIGIPVTEFWEITPFELSIVAKGYAKRKAEEQKESIAQAYLISRWVWQKKINIKKIFASDEKKKPMTDDQMLERVKALNTVFGGIVEEK
;
A
#
# COMPACT_ATOMS: atom_id res chain seq x y z
N MET A 1 23.41 25.67 -14.25
CA MET A 1 23.24 25.78 -12.78
C MET A 1 21.90 25.20 -12.33
N ALA A 2 20.75 25.67 -12.85
CA ALA A 2 19.43 25.12 -12.49
C ALA A 2 19.33 23.58 -12.60
N GLY A 3 19.77 23.00 -13.72
CA GLY A 3 19.70 21.54 -13.92
C GLY A 3 20.53 20.69 -12.93
N ALA A 4 21.61 21.23 -12.36
CA ALA A 4 22.39 20.51 -11.36
C ALA A 4 21.68 20.50 -9.99
N LEU A 5 21.00 21.59 -9.66
CA LEU A 5 20.20 21.72 -8.45
C LEU A 5 18.94 20.84 -8.49
N GLU A 6 18.28 20.79 -9.66
CA GLU A 6 17.15 19.88 -9.91
C GLU A 6 17.57 18.42 -9.78
N LEU A 7 18.73 18.05 -10.36
CA LEU A 7 19.29 16.71 -10.21
C LEU A 7 19.53 16.38 -8.74
N ALA A 8 20.16 17.29 -7.98
CA ALA A 8 20.44 17.11 -6.57
C ALA A 8 19.15 16.87 -5.76
N ALA A 9 18.13 17.71 -5.96
CA ALA A 9 16.83 17.55 -5.33
C ALA A 9 16.19 16.20 -5.68
N HIS A 10 16.28 15.77 -6.95
CA HIS A 10 15.71 14.50 -7.40
C HIS A 10 16.39 13.27 -6.79
N ILE A 11 17.72 13.30 -6.63
CA ILE A 11 18.48 12.18 -6.06
C ILE A 11 18.52 12.19 -4.53
N GLY A 12 17.82 13.14 -3.89
CA GLY A 12 17.62 13.21 -2.45
C GLY A 12 18.66 14.04 -1.69
N ILE A 13 19.41 14.90 -2.38
CA ILE A 13 20.32 15.87 -1.75
C ILE A 13 19.52 17.14 -1.44
N PRO A 14 19.49 17.61 -0.18
CA PRO A 14 18.87 18.87 0.18
C PRO A 14 19.47 20.04 -0.61
N VAL A 15 18.63 20.98 -1.02
CA VAL A 15 19.04 22.19 -1.76
C VAL A 15 20.09 23.01 -0.98
N THR A 16 20.03 22.97 0.36
CA THR A 16 21.02 23.60 1.24
C THR A 16 22.39 22.93 1.19
N GLU A 17 22.43 21.60 1.12
CA GLU A 17 23.66 20.80 1.07
C GLU A 17 24.29 20.77 -0.32
N PHE A 18 23.54 21.08 -1.38
CA PHE A 18 24.05 21.13 -2.75
C PHE A 18 25.26 22.07 -2.91
N TRP A 19 25.28 23.19 -2.18
CA TRP A 19 26.37 24.15 -2.25
C TRP A 19 27.63 23.70 -1.49
N GLU A 20 27.51 22.66 -0.67
CA GLU A 20 28.60 22.12 0.15
C GLU A 20 29.32 20.96 -0.54
N ILE A 21 28.81 20.48 -1.68
CA ILE A 21 29.37 19.35 -2.43
C ILE A 21 30.03 19.78 -3.74
N THR A 22 31.04 19.03 -4.13
CA THR A 22 31.72 19.21 -5.40
C THR A 22 30.94 18.59 -6.56
N PRO A 23 31.11 19.07 -7.80
CA PRO A 23 30.52 18.41 -8.98
C PRO A 23 30.91 16.94 -9.12
N PHE A 24 32.11 16.56 -8.67
CA PHE A 24 32.56 15.18 -8.66
C PHE A 24 31.75 14.31 -7.69
N GLU A 25 31.54 14.77 -6.45
CA GLU A 25 30.71 14.08 -5.46
C GLU A 25 29.26 13.95 -5.93
N LEU A 26 28.69 15.04 -6.49
CA LEU A 26 27.36 15.01 -7.11
C LEU A 26 27.28 13.91 -8.17
N SER A 27 28.31 13.76 -9.01
CA SER A 27 28.36 12.72 -10.05
C SER A 27 28.40 11.29 -9.49
N ILE A 28 29.07 11.08 -8.35
CA ILE A 28 29.12 9.78 -7.66
C ILE A 28 27.74 9.45 -7.10
N VAL A 29 27.12 10.39 -6.40
CA VAL A 29 25.78 10.18 -5.81
C VAL A 29 24.75 9.93 -6.91
N ALA A 30 24.79 10.68 -8.01
CA ALA A 30 23.90 10.46 -9.15
C ALA A 30 24.05 9.07 -9.77
N LYS A 31 25.28 8.57 -9.92
CA LYS A 31 25.54 7.19 -10.39
C LYS A 31 25.00 6.14 -9.41
N GLY A 32 25.23 6.34 -8.11
CA GLY A 32 24.69 5.47 -7.05
C GLY A 32 23.17 5.41 -7.08
N TYR A 33 22.52 6.58 -7.21
CA TYR A 33 21.06 6.69 -7.33
C TYR A 33 20.53 5.92 -8.54
N ALA A 34 21.14 6.11 -9.72
CA ALA A 34 20.71 5.42 -10.94
C ALA A 34 20.83 3.89 -10.81
N LYS A 35 21.93 3.39 -10.22
CA LYS A 35 22.12 1.96 -9.99
C LYS A 35 21.07 1.40 -9.03
N ARG A 36 20.85 2.07 -7.90
CA ARG A 36 19.82 1.68 -6.92
C ARG A 36 18.43 1.67 -7.54
N LYS A 37 18.07 2.68 -8.33
CA LYS A 37 16.77 2.72 -9.03
C LYS A 37 16.59 1.56 -10.01
N ALA A 38 17.65 1.16 -10.72
CA ALA A 38 17.61 -0.01 -11.59
C ALA A 38 17.42 -1.33 -10.82
N GLU A 39 18.03 -1.46 -9.64
CA GLU A 39 17.86 -2.62 -8.75
C GLU A 39 16.43 -2.65 -8.17
N GLU A 40 15.95 -1.53 -7.62
CA GLU A 40 14.57 -1.38 -7.11
C GLU A 40 13.53 -1.69 -8.20
N GLN A 41 13.77 -1.29 -9.45
CA GLN A 41 12.87 -1.57 -10.56
C GLN A 41 12.80 -3.08 -10.85
N LYS A 42 13.94 -3.78 -10.84
CA LYS A 42 13.96 -5.24 -11.03
C LYS A 42 13.21 -5.96 -9.91
N GLU A 43 13.42 -5.55 -8.66
CA GLU A 43 12.71 -6.10 -7.51
C GLU A 43 11.21 -5.84 -7.59
N SER A 44 10.80 -4.62 -7.94
CA SER A 44 9.40 -4.24 -8.12
C SER A 44 8.71 -5.06 -9.22
N ILE A 45 9.38 -5.28 -10.34
CA ILE A 45 8.88 -6.15 -11.42
C ILE A 45 8.71 -7.58 -10.91
N ALA A 46 9.73 -8.14 -10.25
CA ALA A 46 9.67 -9.50 -9.71
C ALA A 46 8.52 -9.65 -8.70
N GLN A 47 8.36 -8.68 -7.81
CA GLN A 47 7.27 -8.64 -6.83
C GLN A 47 5.90 -8.57 -7.52
N ALA A 48 5.73 -7.73 -8.54
CA ALA A 48 4.49 -7.63 -9.29
C ALA A 48 4.10 -8.96 -9.96
N TYR A 49 5.07 -9.67 -10.54
CA TYR A 49 4.85 -11.00 -11.11
C TYR A 49 4.42 -12.02 -10.07
N LEU A 50 5.09 -12.07 -8.91
CA LEU A 50 4.77 -13.00 -7.84
C LEU A 50 3.38 -12.75 -7.25
N ILE A 51 3.05 -11.48 -6.99
CA ILE A 51 1.74 -11.07 -6.49
C ILE A 51 0.65 -11.43 -7.51
N SER A 52 0.86 -11.09 -8.79
CA SER A 52 -0.08 -11.43 -9.86
C SER A 52 -0.35 -12.93 -9.89
N ARG A 53 0.70 -13.75 -9.91
CA ARG A 53 0.58 -15.22 -9.91
C ARG A 53 -0.24 -15.73 -8.72
N TRP A 54 0.06 -15.24 -7.52
CA TRP A 54 -0.64 -15.63 -6.30
C TRP A 54 -2.12 -15.25 -6.34
N VAL A 55 -2.43 -14.03 -6.78
CA VAL A 55 -3.81 -13.53 -6.96
C VAL A 55 -4.61 -14.41 -7.89
N TRP A 56 -4.04 -14.78 -9.04
CA TRP A 56 -4.70 -15.68 -10.01
C TRP A 56 -4.88 -17.08 -9.45
N GLN A 57 -3.85 -17.66 -8.83
CA GLN A 57 -3.91 -19.00 -8.25
C GLN A 57 -4.97 -19.11 -7.14
N LYS A 58 -5.11 -18.06 -6.31
CA LYS A 58 -6.06 -18.01 -5.20
C LYS A 58 -7.43 -17.44 -5.59
N LYS A 59 -7.62 -17.09 -6.87
CA LYS A 59 -8.86 -16.46 -7.39
C LYS A 59 -9.29 -15.26 -6.53
N ILE A 60 -8.33 -14.46 -6.09
CA ILE A 60 -8.58 -13.32 -5.21
C ILE A 60 -9.41 -12.28 -5.96
N ASN A 61 -10.51 -11.83 -5.35
CA ASN A 61 -11.28 -10.71 -5.88
C ASN A 61 -10.55 -9.39 -5.56
N ILE A 62 -9.66 -9.00 -6.47
CA ILE A 62 -8.84 -7.79 -6.37
C ILE A 62 -9.73 -6.55 -6.20
N LYS A 63 -10.86 -6.48 -6.92
CA LYS A 63 -11.79 -5.35 -6.86
C LYS A 63 -12.36 -5.16 -5.45
N LYS A 64 -12.58 -6.24 -4.70
CA LYS A 64 -13.04 -6.17 -3.31
C LYS A 64 -11.98 -5.66 -2.34
N ILE A 65 -10.70 -5.92 -2.62
CA ILE A 65 -9.58 -5.45 -1.78
C ILE A 65 -9.31 -3.96 -2.00
N PHE A 66 -9.42 -3.50 -3.24
CA PHE A 66 -9.23 -2.09 -3.61
C PHE A 66 -10.51 -1.25 -3.57
N ALA A 67 -11.67 -1.88 -3.41
CA ALA A 67 -12.88 -1.15 -3.06
C ALA A 67 -12.68 -0.59 -1.65
N SER A 68 -12.37 0.70 -1.59
CA SER A 68 -12.36 1.48 -0.36
C SER A 68 -13.64 1.20 0.41
N ASP A 69 -13.49 0.83 1.69
CA ASP A 69 -14.54 0.40 2.60
C ASP A 69 -15.91 0.93 2.19
N GLU A 70 -16.73 0.06 1.57
CA GLU A 70 -18.16 0.29 1.51
C GLU A 70 -18.56 0.55 2.96
N LYS A 71 -18.88 1.82 3.28
CA LYS A 71 -19.28 2.22 4.63
C LYS A 71 -20.37 1.25 5.04
N LYS A 72 -20.07 0.36 5.99
CA LYS A 72 -21.02 -0.62 6.50
C LYS A 72 -22.24 0.19 6.93
N LYS A 73 -23.38 -0.04 6.26
CA LYS A 73 -24.62 0.67 6.60
C LYS A 73 -24.91 0.41 8.08
N PRO A 74 -25.24 1.44 8.86
CA PRO A 74 -25.67 1.24 10.23
C PRO A 74 -26.90 0.32 10.22
N MET A 75 -26.87 -0.70 11.06
CA MET A 75 -27.94 -1.69 11.18
C MET A 75 -29.08 -1.08 12.00
N THR A 76 -30.34 -1.34 11.61
CA THR A 76 -31.49 -0.91 12.41
C THR A 76 -31.63 -1.75 13.68
N ASP A 77 -32.37 -1.26 14.68
CA ASP A 77 -32.56 -1.96 15.95
C ASP A 77 -33.16 -3.36 15.76
N ASP A 78 -34.11 -3.52 14.83
CA ASP A 78 -34.71 -4.82 14.50
C ASP A 78 -33.69 -5.79 13.89
N GLN A 79 -32.87 -5.31 12.97
CA GLN A 79 -31.82 -6.11 12.35
C GLN A 79 -30.73 -6.50 13.36
N MET A 80 -30.42 -5.62 14.31
CA MET A 80 -29.52 -5.92 15.43
C MET A 80 -30.11 -7.02 16.32
N LEU A 81 -31.41 -6.94 16.64
CA LEU A 81 -32.11 -7.93 17.45
C LEU A 81 -32.11 -9.31 16.78
N GLU A 82 -32.43 -9.38 15.49
CA GLU A 82 -32.36 -10.63 14.72
C GLU A 82 -30.95 -11.22 14.70
N ARG A 83 -29.92 -10.36 14.55
CA ARG A 83 -28.52 -10.80 14.56
C ARG A 83 -28.11 -11.37 15.91
N VAL A 84 -28.54 -10.74 17.00
CA VAL A 84 -28.27 -11.20 18.36
C VAL A 84 -29.00 -12.52 18.64
N LYS A 85 -30.26 -12.67 18.23
CA LYS A 85 -30.99 -13.95 18.34
C LYS A 85 -30.27 -15.08 17.61
N ALA A 86 -29.85 -14.84 16.37
CA ALA A 86 -29.10 -15.81 15.58
C ALA A 86 -27.77 -16.21 16.25
N LEU A 87 -27.04 -15.25 16.81
CA LEU A 87 -25.81 -15.52 17.56
C LEU A 87 -26.09 -16.31 18.84
N ASN A 88 -27.14 -15.95 19.59
CA ASN A 88 -27.54 -16.64 20.82
C ASN A 88 -27.80 -18.13 20.54
N THR A 89 -28.51 -18.45 19.45
CA THR A 89 -28.76 -19.84 19.04
C THR A 89 -27.46 -20.59 18.69
N VAL A 90 -26.53 -19.95 17.97
CA VAL A 90 -25.22 -20.55 17.63
C VAL A 90 -24.41 -20.88 18.88
N PHE A 91 -24.53 -20.06 19.93
CA PHE A 91 -23.86 -20.29 21.21
C PHE A 91 -24.67 -21.15 22.21
N GLY A 92 -25.78 -21.76 21.75
CA GLY A 92 -26.58 -22.70 22.56
C GLY A 92 -27.55 -22.05 23.54
N GLY A 93 -27.83 -20.75 23.39
CA GLY A 93 -28.86 -20.04 24.14
C GLY A 93 -30.27 -20.33 23.62
N ILE A 94 -31.26 -20.23 24.50
CA ILE A 94 -32.68 -20.40 24.18
C ILE A 94 -33.25 -19.02 23.86
N VAL A 95 -33.97 -18.90 22.74
CA VAL A 95 -34.70 -17.69 22.37
C VAL A 95 -36.14 -17.86 22.81
N GLU A 96 -36.59 -17.11 23.81
CA GLU A 96 -38.00 -17.06 24.19
C GLU A 96 -38.69 -15.93 23.43
N GLU A 97 -39.76 -16.25 22.71
CA GLU A 97 -40.64 -15.26 22.09
C GLU A 97 -41.68 -14.82 23.12
N LYS A 98 -41.71 -13.51 23.40
CA LYS A 98 -42.78 -12.86 24.15
C LYS A 98 -43.77 -12.21 23.20
#